data_AF-A0A383DP16-F1
#
_entry.id   AF-A0A383DP16-F1
#
_cell.length_a   1.000
_cell.length_b   1.000
_cell.length_c   1.000
_cell.angle_alpha   90.00
_cell.angle_beta   90.00
_cell.angle_gamma   90.00
#
_symmetry.space_group_name_H-M   'P 1'
#
loop_
_entity.id
_entity.type
_entity.pdbx_description
1 polymer ?
#
loop_
_entity_poly.entity_id
_entity_poly.type
_entity_poly.pdbx_seq_one_letter_code
_entity_poly.pdbx_strand_id
1 'polypeptide(L)'
;WCEPYNMYIILDMHCAPGGQNHGEISDSDGTARLWLEQDYKDHTIDIWHSIAEYYTDDTRIGGYDLINEPFLPDGVSSTNLRQLYIDITNTIREVDTNHIVFIEGNWYATDFTSLTPPWDANMSYSFHKYWNDITQGTIQYLINMSESYNIPLWLGETGENSNHWGHEVIQLCESNNIGWNWWTHKKLEKITSPLSAIIDPPYQDIIDYWNGSGSQPSSLYAQAALFGMAENLK
;
A
#
# COMPACT_ATOMS: atom_id res chain seq x y z
N TRP A 1 5.99 16.15 -11.05
CA TRP A 1 7.29 15.97 -10.38
C TRP A 1 8.05 14.77 -10.96
N CYS A 2 7.43 13.60 -11.15
CA CYS A 2 8.11 12.40 -11.65
C CYS A 2 8.64 12.47 -13.09
N GLU A 3 7.95 13.18 -13.99
CA GLU A 3 8.26 13.26 -15.43
C GLU A 3 9.73 13.59 -15.79
N PRO A 4 10.36 14.66 -15.28
CA PRO A 4 11.76 14.98 -15.61
C PRO A 4 12.77 13.92 -15.14
N TYR A 5 12.36 12.97 -14.31
CA TYR A 5 13.22 11.93 -13.73
C TYR A 5 12.91 10.53 -14.26
N ASN A 6 11.99 10.39 -15.22
CA ASN A 6 11.54 9.09 -15.76
C ASN A 6 11.09 8.11 -14.66
N MET A 7 10.40 8.62 -13.64
CA MET A 7 9.84 7.81 -12.57
C MET A 7 8.38 7.48 -12.86
N TYR A 8 8.02 6.21 -12.69
CA TYR A 8 6.62 5.78 -12.70
C TYR A 8 5.95 6.02 -11.35
N ILE A 9 4.63 6.11 -11.38
CA ILE A 9 3.77 6.23 -10.21
C ILE A 9 2.88 4.99 -10.15
N ILE A 10 2.87 4.29 -9.03
CA ILE A 10 1.83 3.31 -8.73
C ILE A 10 0.84 4.02 -7.81
N LEU A 11 -0.43 4.05 -8.21
CA LEU A 11 -1.49 4.61 -7.38
C LEU A 11 -2.01 3.51 -6.48
N ASP A 12 -1.91 3.70 -5.17
CA ASP A 12 -2.37 2.75 -4.17
C ASP A 12 -3.63 3.28 -3.47
N MET A 13 -4.68 2.46 -3.40
CA MET A 13 -5.83 2.72 -2.54
C MET A 13 -5.56 2.23 -1.12
N HIS A 14 -4.87 3.09 -0.37
CA HIS A 14 -4.47 2.80 1.00
C HIS A 14 -5.65 2.74 2.00
N CYS A 15 -6.72 3.50 1.73
CA CYS A 15 -7.95 3.50 2.53
C CYS A 15 -9.16 3.32 1.60
N ALA A 16 -9.56 2.07 1.37
CA ALA A 16 -10.78 1.80 0.63
C ALA A 16 -12.01 2.23 1.45
N PRO A 17 -13.10 2.72 0.82
CA PRO A 17 -14.35 3.00 1.51
C PRO A 17 -14.75 1.89 2.49
N GLY A 18 -15.04 2.27 3.74
CA GLY A 18 -15.42 1.33 4.81
C GLY A 18 -14.25 0.56 5.47
N GLY A 19 -13.01 0.76 5.02
CA GLY A 19 -11.82 0.10 5.57
C GLY A 19 -11.71 -1.37 5.15
N GLN A 20 -10.59 -1.70 4.51
CA GLN A 20 -10.27 -3.07 4.05
C GLN A 20 -9.63 -3.95 5.12
N ASN A 21 -9.23 -3.36 6.25
CA ASN A 21 -8.78 -4.06 7.45
C ASN A 21 -9.31 -3.34 8.70
N HIS A 22 -8.91 -3.77 9.89
CA HIS A 22 -9.39 -3.20 11.16
C HIS A 22 -8.46 -2.12 11.74
N GLY A 23 -7.32 -1.84 11.08
CA GLY A 23 -6.28 -0.95 11.60
C GLY A 23 -6.50 0.51 11.20
N GLU A 24 -5.84 1.43 11.91
CA GLU A 24 -5.92 2.86 11.60
C GLU A 24 -5.40 3.22 10.21
N ILE A 25 -4.53 2.39 9.63
CA ILE A 25 -3.95 2.58 8.29
C ILE A 25 -4.98 2.49 7.17
N SER A 26 -6.17 1.91 7.43
CA SER A 26 -7.27 1.82 6.46
C SER A 26 -8.41 2.80 6.75
N ASP A 27 -8.22 3.76 7.66
CA ASP A 27 -9.28 4.66 8.16
C ASP A 27 -10.50 3.90 8.75
N SER A 28 -10.23 2.72 9.31
CA SER A 28 -11.26 1.87 9.91
C SER A 28 -11.66 2.32 11.32
N ASP A 29 -12.93 2.12 11.66
CA ASP A 29 -13.46 2.25 13.03
C ASP A 29 -13.21 0.99 13.90
N GLY A 30 -12.35 0.08 13.43
CA GLY A 30 -12.10 -1.25 14.00
C GLY A 30 -12.90 -2.36 13.31
N THR A 31 -13.78 -2.02 12.37
CA THR A 31 -14.50 -2.97 11.52
C THR A 31 -14.07 -2.81 10.07
N ALA A 32 -13.70 -3.90 9.41
CA ALA A 32 -13.40 -3.91 7.98
C ALA A 32 -14.69 -3.95 7.14
N ARG A 33 -15.43 -2.83 7.11
CA ARG A 33 -16.80 -2.75 6.57
C ARG A 33 -16.85 -2.92 5.06
N LEU A 34 -15.74 -2.68 4.35
CA LEU A 34 -15.62 -2.96 2.91
C LEU A 34 -16.13 -4.37 2.58
N TRP A 35 -15.85 -5.35 3.43
CA TRP A 35 -16.22 -6.74 3.17
C TRP A 35 -17.69 -7.07 3.49
N LEU A 36 -18.27 -6.30 4.41
CA LEU A 36 -19.54 -6.60 5.08
C LEU A 36 -20.72 -5.83 4.47
N GLU A 37 -20.48 -4.66 3.89
CA GLU A 37 -21.52 -3.75 3.40
C GLU A 37 -21.31 -3.48 1.90
N GLN A 38 -22.35 -3.69 1.09
CA GLN A 38 -22.24 -3.63 -0.37
C GLN A 38 -21.94 -2.20 -0.88
N ASP A 39 -22.55 -1.18 -0.26
CA ASP A 39 -22.37 0.22 -0.65
C ASP A 39 -20.89 0.66 -0.64
N TYR A 40 -20.08 0.12 0.27
CA TYR A 40 -18.64 0.39 0.31
C TYR A 40 -17.87 -0.28 -0.83
N LYS A 41 -18.27 -1.49 -1.26
CA LYS A 41 -17.68 -2.15 -2.43
C LYS A 41 -18.01 -1.38 -3.70
N ASP A 42 -19.27 -1.01 -3.87
CA ASP A 42 -19.74 -0.26 -5.03
C ASP A 42 -19.00 1.09 -5.12
N HIS A 43 -18.88 1.82 -4.00
CA HIS A 43 -18.13 3.06 -3.96
C HIS A 43 -16.62 2.87 -4.26
N THR A 44 -16.02 1.77 -3.79
CA THR A 44 -14.63 1.43 -4.13
C THR A 44 -14.44 1.23 -5.63
N ILE A 45 -15.36 0.49 -6.26
CA ILE A 45 -15.38 0.24 -7.70
C ILE A 45 -15.55 1.56 -8.48
N ASP A 46 -16.48 2.43 -8.07
CA ASP A 46 -16.73 3.73 -8.70
C ASP A 46 -15.52 4.68 -8.62
N ILE A 47 -14.81 4.68 -7.49
CA ILE A 47 -13.56 5.45 -7.33
C ILE A 47 -12.50 4.94 -8.31
N TRP A 48 -12.32 3.62 -8.41
CA TRP A 48 -11.36 3.04 -9.33
C TRP A 48 -11.68 3.31 -10.80
N HIS A 49 -12.97 3.23 -11.18
CA HIS A 49 -13.41 3.68 -12.51
C HIS A 49 -12.97 5.12 -12.77
N SER A 50 -13.25 6.03 -11.83
CA SER A 50 -12.96 7.46 -11.99
C SER A 50 -11.46 7.75 -12.08
N ILE A 51 -10.64 7.04 -11.29
CA ILE A 51 -9.17 7.15 -11.34
C ILE A 51 -8.65 6.64 -12.68
N ALA A 52 -9.09 5.46 -13.13
CA ALA A 52 -8.67 4.85 -14.37
C ALA A 52 -9.08 5.70 -15.59
N GLU A 53 -10.32 6.19 -15.63
CA GLU A 53 -10.80 7.09 -16.70
C GLU A 53 -9.94 8.36 -16.77
N TYR A 54 -9.58 8.93 -15.63
CA TYR A 54 -8.76 10.15 -15.58
C TYR A 54 -7.30 9.91 -16.05
N TYR A 55 -6.72 8.76 -15.72
CA TYR A 55 -5.30 8.46 -15.98
C TYR A 55 -5.04 7.55 -17.19
N THR A 56 -6.06 7.10 -17.92
CA THR A 56 -5.97 6.08 -18.99
C THR A 56 -4.84 6.32 -20.01
N ASP A 57 -4.62 7.59 -20.41
CA ASP A 57 -3.58 7.97 -21.38
C ASP A 57 -2.24 8.41 -20.73
N ASP A 58 -2.17 8.51 -19.40
CA ASP A 58 -0.99 8.99 -18.68
C ASP A 58 -0.03 7.85 -18.34
N THR A 59 0.87 7.54 -19.27
CA THR A 59 1.87 6.47 -19.13
C THR A 59 2.91 6.70 -18.05
N ARG A 60 2.88 7.83 -17.32
CA ARG A 60 3.68 7.99 -16.09
C ARG A 60 3.08 7.20 -14.94
N ILE A 61 1.80 6.87 -15.00
CA ILE A 61 1.22 5.87 -14.12
C ILE A 61 1.72 4.51 -14.60
N GLY A 62 2.40 3.77 -13.72
CA GLY A 62 2.84 2.40 -13.98
C GLY A 62 1.72 1.39 -13.74
N GLY A 63 0.80 1.72 -12.83
CA GLY A 63 -0.37 0.91 -12.55
C GLY A 63 -1.12 1.30 -11.29
N TYR A 64 -2.04 0.43 -10.91
CA TYR A 64 -3.03 0.62 -9.85
C TYR A 64 -2.89 -0.51 -8.82
N ASP A 65 -2.45 -0.19 -7.61
CA ASP A 65 -2.52 -1.12 -6.46
C ASP A 65 -3.89 -1.03 -5.83
N LEU A 66 -4.69 -2.07 -6.06
CA LEU A 66 -6.15 -1.94 -6.02
C LEU A 66 -6.67 -1.77 -4.60
N ILE A 67 -6.08 -2.46 -3.63
CA ILE A 67 -6.48 -2.43 -2.22
C ILE A 67 -5.25 -2.76 -1.37
N ASN A 68 -4.79 -1.79 -0.57
CA ASN A 68 -3.67 -2.00 0.36
C ASN A 68 -4.03 -2.89 1.55
N GLU A 69 -3.19 -3.87 1.86
CA GLU A 69 -3.23 -4.72 3.03
C GLU A 69 -4.63 -5.21 3.47
N PRO A 70 -5.36 -5.96 2.62
CA PRO A 70 -6.62 -6.58 3.02
C PRO A 70 -6.47 -7.45 4.26
N PHE A 71 -7.44 -7.35 5.17
CA PHE A 71 -7.64 -8.30 6.26
C PHE A 71 -9.11 -8.69 6.36
N LEU A 72 -9.42 -9.92 5.95
CA LEU A 72 -10.80 -10.40 5.91
C LEU A 72 -11.32 -10.73 7.31
N PRO A 73 -12.53 -10.25 7.69
CA PRO A 73 -13.17 -10.63 8.94
C PRO A 73 -13.69 -12.07 8.88
N ASP A 74 -13.99 -12.64 10.04
CA ASP A 74 -14.54 -13.99 10.16
C ASP A 74 -15.79 -14.18 9.29
N GLY A 75 -15.84 -15.29 8.56
CA GLY A 75 -16.94 -15.62 7.65
C GLY A 75 -16.82 -15.01 6.25
N VAL A 76 -15.84 -14.13 5.99
CA VAL A 76 -15.48 -13.67 4.65
C VAL A 76 -14.33 -14.51 4.12
N SER A 77 -14.49 -15.08 2.92
CA SER A 77 -13.51 -15.98 2.32
C SER A 77 -12.59 -15.27 1.35
N SER A 78 -11.42 -15.84 1.06
CA SER A 78 -10.53 -15.32 0.01
C SER A 78 -11.15 -15.33 -1.40
N THR A 79 -12.24 -16.08 -1.61
CA THR A 79 -13.03 -15.99 -2.85
C THR A 79 -13.81 -14.68 -2.94
N ASN A 80 -14.25 -14.10 -1.80
CA ASN A 80 -14.88 -12.78 -1.78
C ASN A 80 -13.87 -11.68 -2.11
N LEU A 81 -12.65 -11.77 -1.59
CA LEU A 81 -11.53 -10.89 -1.96
C LEU A 81 -11.27 -10.95 -3.47
N ARG A 82 -11.12 -12.17 -4.00
CA ARG A 82 -10.94 -12.40 -5.44
C ARG A 82 -12.05 -11.76 -6.27
N GLN A 83 -13.31 -11.95 -5.87
CA GLN A 83 -14.44 -11.40 -6.63
C GLN A 83 -14.40 -9.87 -6.67
N LEU A 84 -14.13 -9.20 -5.54
CA LEU A 84 -14.03 -7.75 -5.51
C LEU A 84 -12.90 -7.24 -6.42
N TYR A 85 -11.73 -7.88 -6.42
CA TYR A 85 -10.66 -7.51 -7.34
C TYR A 85 -11.06 -7.70 -8.81
N ILE A 86 -11.77 -8.77 -9.15
CA ILE A 86 -12.28 -8.99 -10.52
C ILE A 86 -13.27 -7.88 -10.89
N ASP A 87 -14.17 -7.50 -9.99
CA ASP A 87 -15.18 -6.46 -10.25
C ASP A 87 -14.50 -5.08 -10.46
N ILE A 88 -13.52 -4.73 -9.62
CA ILE A 88 -12.69 -3.53 -9.80
C ILE A 88 -11.92 -3.59 -11.13
N THR A 89 -11.26 -4.71 -11.42
CA THR A 89 -10.46 -4.88 -12.63
C THR A 89 -11.32 -4.75 -13.89
N ASN A 90 -12.48 -5.40 -13.92
CA ASN A 90 -13.40 -5.32 -15.06
C ASN A 90 -13.82 -3.86 -15.30
N THR A 91 -14.16 -3.15 -14.24
CA THR A 91 -14.58 -1.74 -14.31
C THR A 91 -13.45 -0.83 -14.80
N ILE A 92 -12.21 -1.02 -14.31
CA ILE A 92 -11.03 -0.32 -14.83
C ILE A 92 -10.87 -0.61 -16.33
N ARG A 93 -11.03 -1.87 -16.75
CA ARG A 93 -10.83 -2.30 -18.14
C ARG A 93 -11.91 -1.79 -19.11
N GLU A 94 -13.01 -1.24 -18.61
CA GLU A 94 -13.99 -0.53 -19.46
C GLU A 94 -13.41 0.78 -20.03
N VAL A 95 -12.47 1.41 -19.31
CA VAL A 95 -11.91 2.72 -19.64
C VAL A 95 -10.39 2.71 -19.86
N ASP A 96 -9.69 1.69 -19.37
CA ASP A 96 -8.23 1.59 -19.42
C ASP A 96 -7.74 0.15 -19.57
N THR A 97 -7.15 -0.14 -20.73
CA THR A 97 -6.55 -1.45 -21.06
C THR A 97 -5.01 -1.45 -21.01
N ASN A 98 -4.38 -0.35 -20.58
CA ASN A 98 -2.93 -0.12 -20.64
C ASN A 98 -2.22 -0.35 -19.31
N HIS A 99 -2.79 0.12 -18.19
CA HIS A 99 -2.10 0.12 -16.90
C HIS A 99 -2.14 -1.24 -16.19
N ILE A 100 -1.05 -1.57 -15.47
CA ILE A 100 -0.93 -2.79 -14.68
C ILE A 100 -1.89 -2.71 -13.49
N VAL A 101 -2.58 -3.79 -13.16
CA VAL A 101 -3.29 -3.92 -11.87
C VAL A 101 -2.44 -4.74 -10.90
N PHE A 102 -2.15 -4.17 -9.72
CA PHE A 102 -1.42 -4.82 -8.65
C PHE A 102 -2.43 -5.38 -7.64
N ILE A 103 -2.23 -6.66 -7.30
CA ILE A 103 -3.16 -7.43 -6.48
C ILE A 103 -2.46 -7.86 -5.19
N GLU A 104 -2.91 -7.31 -4.07
CA GLU A 104 -2.45 -7.71 -2.75
C GLU A 104 -3.21 -8.90 -2.16
N GLY A 105 -2.49 -9.71 -1.37
CA GLY A 105 -3.05 -10.82 -0.62
C GLY A 105 -3.84 -10.39 0.62
N ASN A 106 -4.63 -11.32 1.16
CA ASN A 106 -5.15 -11.21 2.52
C ASN A 106 -4.00 -11.21 3.56
N TRP A 107 -4.33 -11.00 4.83
CA TRP A 107 -3.36 -10.98 5.93
C TRP A 107 -2.25 -9.97 5.68
N TYR A 108 -2.62 -8.73 5.37
CA TYR A 108 -1.68 -7.64 5.11
C TYR A 108 -0.70 -8.00 3.97
N ALA A 109 -1.25 -8.39 2.81
CA ALA A 109 -0.49 -8.75 1.61
C ALA A 109 0.44 -9.97 1.74
N THR A 110 0.11 -10.93 2.60
CA THR A 110 0.93 -12.14 2.83
C THR A 110 0.22 -13.47 2.52
N ASP A 111 -1.07 -13.47 2.24
CA ASP A 111 -1.84 -14.66 1.90
C ASP A 111 -2.59 -14.52 0.56
N PHE A 112 -2.12 -15.26 -0.45
CA PHE A 112 -2.64 -15.23 -1.81
C PHE A 112 -3.62 -16.38 -2.11
N THR A 113 -4.14 -17.03 -1.07
CA THR A 113 -5.14 -18.09 -1.22
C THR A 113 -6.31 -17.62 -2.08
N SER A 114 -6.73 -18.45 -3.04
CA SER A 114 -7.82 -18.16 -4.00
C SER A 114 -7.58 -16.97 -4.97
N LEU A 115 -6.40 -16.35 -5.00
CA LEU A 115 -6.08 -15.30 -5.98
C LEU A 115 -5.53 -15.86 -7.30
N THR A 116 -5.56 -17.17 -7.49
CA THR A 116 -5.20 -17.88 -8.72
C THR A 116 -6.36 -18.75 -9.25
N PRO A 117 -6.42 -19.06 -10.57
CA PRO A 117 -5.58 -18.53 -11.66
C PRO A 117 -5.74 -17.01 -11.83
N PRO A 118 -4.83 -16.30 -12.51
CA PRO A 118 -4.99 -14.88 -12.81
C PRO A 118 -6.23 -14.63 -13.68
N TRP A 119 -6.82 -13.44 -13.58
CA TRP A 119 -8.01 -13.04 -14.36
C TRP A 119 -7.74 -11.92 -15.37
N ASP A 120 -6.62 -11.20 -15.25
CA ASP A 120 -6.20 -10.16 -16.17
C ASP A 120 -4.82 -10.48 -16.75
N ALA A 121 -4.60 -10.09 -18.01
CA ALA A 121 -3.35 -10.34 -18.70
C ALA A 121 -2.25 -9.32 -18.35
N ASN A 122 -2.61 -8.19 -17.74
CA ASN A 122 -1.72 -7.10 -17.38
C ASN A 122 -1.80 -6.84 -15.87
N MET A 123 -1.37 -7.85 -15.10
CA MET A 123 -1.48 -7.93 -13.65
C MET A 123 -0.13 -8.25 -13.02
N SER A 124 0.07 -7.81 -11.77
CA SER A 124 1.19 -8.21 -10.90
C SER A 124 0.65 -8.58 -9.51
N TYR A 125 1.26 -9.56 -8.84
CA TYR A 125 0.95 -9.80 -7.42
C TYR A 125 1.84 -8.89 -6.55
N SER A 126 1.22 -8.09 -5.69
CA SER A 126 1.89 -7.17 -4.76
C SER A 126 1.89 -7.78 -3.37
N PHE A 127 3.06 -7.96 -2.76
CA PHE A 127 3.19 -8.54 -1.42
C PHE A 127 4.01 -7.64 -0.52
N HIS A 128 3.77 -7.71 0.80
CA HIS A 128 4.53 -6.95 1.79
C HIS A 128 5.45 -7.86 2.60
N LYS A 129 6.58 -7.30 3.06
CA LYS A 129 7.53 -8.04 3.90
C LYS A 129 8.07 -7.15 5.01
N TYR A 130 7.75 -7.54 6.24
CA TYR A 130 8.22 -6.91 7.48
C TYR A 130 8.58 -7.96 8.53
N TRP A 131 9.53 -7.60 9.42
CA TRP A 131 9.84 -8.29 10.70
C TRP A 131 10.08 -9.81 10.69
N ASN A 132 10.17 -10.47 9.54
CA ASN A 132 10.43 -11.92 9.44
C ASN A 132 11.83 -12.23 8.88
N ASP A 133 12.18 -13.53 8.90
CA ASP A 133 13.47 -14.01 8.39
C ASP A 133 13.66 -13.68 6.91
N ILE A 134 14.90 -13.39 6.52
CA ILE A 134 15.25 -12.98 5.17
C ILE A 134 15.84 -14.19 4.44
N THR A 135 14.99 -15.16 4.14
CA THR A 135 15.40 -16.37 3.42
C THR A 135 14.52 -16.62 2.22
N GLN A 136 15.08 -17.28 1.21
CA GLN A 136 14.35 -17.77 0.03
C GLN A 136 13.06 -18.50 0.42
N GLY A 137 13.14 -19.34 1.46
CA GLY A 137 11.99 -20.10 1.96
C GLY A 137 10.80 -19.25 2.37
N THR A 138 11.03 -18.02 2.88
CA THR A 138 9.94 -17.13 3.31
C THR A 138 9.13 -16.53 2.16
N ILE A 139 9.67 -16.51 0.94
CA ILE A 139 8.97 -15.99 -0.26
C ILE A 139 8.77 -17.07 -1.34
N GLN A 140 9.21 -18.30 -1.10
CA GLN A 140 9.17 -19.35 -2.12
C GLN A 140 7.75 -19.67 -2.61
N TYR A 141 6.75 -19.55 -1.74
CA TYR A 141 5.36 -19.76 -2.15
C TYR A 141 4.88 -18.70 -3.15
N LEU A 142 5.32 -17.44 -3.01
CA LEU A 142 5.05 -16.35 -3.95
C LEU A 142 5.75 -16.61 -5.29
N ILE A 143 7.01 -17.01 -5.24
CA ILE A 143 7.80 -17.33 -6.44
C ILE A 143 7.16 -18.50 -7.20
N ASN A 144 6.79 -19.57 -6.50
CA ASN A 144 6.10 -20.71 -7.11
C ASN A 144 4.78 -20.29 -7.76
N MET A 145 4.02 -19.39 -7.11
CA MET A 145 2.79 -18.82 -7.66
C MET A 145 3.06 -18.01 -8.93
N SER A 146 4.04 -17.11 -8.88
CA SER A 146 4.49 -16.30 -10.00
C SER A 146 4.89 -17.16 -11.20
N GLU A 147 5.75 -18.15 -11.00
CA GLU A 147 6.25 -19.04 -12.06
C GLU A 147 5.14 -19.91 -12.65
N SER A 148 4.22 -20.42 -11.82
CA SER A 148 3.13 -21.29 -12.26
C SER A 148 2.18 -20.59 -13.24
N TYR A 149 1.98 -19.28 -13.08
CA TYR A 149 1.05 -18.49 -13.89
C TYR A 149 1.74 -17.47 -14.80
N ASN A 150 3.07 -17.36 -14.76
CA ASN A 150 3.85 -16.36 -15.47
C ASN A 150 3.35 -14.93 -15.22
N ILE A 151 3.12 -14.61 -13.93
CA ILE A 151 2.70 -13.29 -13.45
C ILE A 151 3.83 -12.72 -12.59
N PRO A 152 4.28 -11.47 -12.80
CA PRO A 152 5.35 -10.87 -12.01
C PRO A 152 4.95 -10.64 -10.55
N LEU A 153 5.97 -10.50 -9.70
CA LEU A 153 5.84 -10.10 -8.31
C LEU A 153 6.33 -8.66 -8.13
N TRP A 154 5.69 -7.95 -7.22
CA TRP A 154 6.05 -6.63 -6.74
C TRP A 154 6.11 -6.66 -5.21
N LEU A 155 7.24 -6.27 -4.61
CA LEU A 155 7.33 -6.05 -3.17
C LEU A 155 6.81 -4.64 -2.89
N GLY A 156 5.50 -4.54 -2.63
CA GLY A 156 4.73 -3.30 -2.46
C GLY A 156 5.08 -2.53 -1.20
N GLU A 157 5.61 -3.19 -0.19
CA GLU A 157 6.16 -2.52 0.98
C GLU A 157 7.21 -3.35 1.70
N THR A 158 8.27 -2.66 2.13
CA THR A 158 9.21 -3.16 3.12
C THR A 158 9.90 -2.02 3.87
N GLY A 159 10.23 -2.22 5.14
CA GLY A 159 10.82 -1.19 5.97
C GLY A 159 10.83 -1.48 7.48
N GLU A 160 10.93 -0.41 8.28
CA GLU A 160 10.78 -0.36 9.75
C GLU A 160 11.76 -1.14 10.64
N ASN A 161 12.58 -2.04 10.10
CA ASN A 161 13.47 -2.88 10.94
C ASN A 161 14.81 -2.22 11.26
N SER A 162 15.72 -2.26 10.28
CA SER A 162 17.08 -1.73 10.35
C SER A 162 17.64 -1.65 8.94
N ASN A 163 18.69 -0.85 8.76
CA ASN A 163 19.34 -0.70 7.45
C ASN A 163 19.94 -2.00 6.95
N HIS A 164 20.45 -2.84 7.86
CA HIS A 164 21.01 -4.14 7.51
C HIS A 164 19.93 -5.11 7.03
N TRP A 165 18.83 -5.22 7.78
CA TRP A 165 17.71 -6.08 7.40
C TRP A 165 17.12 -5.67 6.05
N GLY A 166 16.88 -4.36 5.85
CA GLY A 166 16.32 -3.87 4.59
C GLY A 166 17.28 -4.07 3.39
N HIS A 167 18.60 -3.94 3.59
CA HIS A 167 19.58 -4.27 2.56
C HIS A 167 19.47 -5.73 2.09
N GLU A 168 19.36 -6.66 3.03
CA GLU A 168 19.24 -8.08 2.72
C GLU A 168 17.91 -8.42 2.04
N VAL A 169 16.81 -7.77 2.41
CA VAL A 169 15.52 -7.92 1.70
C VAL A 169 15.60 -7.47 0.25
N ILE A 170 16.24 -6.32 -0.01
CA ILE A 170 16.46 -5.85 -1.39
C ILE A 170 17.29 -6.85 -2.18
N GLN A 171 18.38 -7.37 -1.61
CA GLN A 171 19.20 -8.39 -2.28
C GLN A 171 18.39 -9.66 -2.58
N LEU A 172 17.53 -10.09 -1.65
CA LEU A 172 16.63 -11.22 -1.86
C LEU A 172 15.68 -10.96 -3.04
N CYS A 173 15.04 -9.79 -3.11
CA CYS A 173 14.15 -9.44 -4.21
C CYS A 173 14.89 -9.32 -5.56
N GLU A 174 16.01 -8.60 -5.61
CA GLU A 174 16.79 -8.41 -6.84
C GLU A 174 17.34 -9.74 -7.38
N SER A 175 17.79 -10.65 -6.50
CA SER A 175 18.25 -11.98 -6.91
C SER A 175 17.15 -12.87 -7.51
N ASN A 176 15.89 -12.57 -7.22
CA ASN A 176 14.72 -13.24 -7.78
C ASN A 176 14.02 -12.40 -8.88
N ASN A 177 14.63 -11.29 -9.33
CA ASN A 177 14.06 -10.36 -10.32
C ASN A 177 12.70 -9.78 -9.92
N ILE A 178 12.54 -9.43 -8.64
CA ILE A 178 11.34 -8.83 -8.06
C ILE A 178 11.58 -7.32 -7.87
N GLY A 179 10.68 -6.51 -8.44
CA GLY A 179 10.66 -5.05 -8.19
C GLY A 179 10.21 -4.74 -6.77
N TRP A 180 10.63 -3.60 -6.21
CA TRP A 180 10.37 -3.26 -4.81
C TRP A 180 10.24 -1.76 -4.58
N ASN A 181 9.55 -1.38 -3.49
CA ASN A 181 9.52 -0.01 -2.97
C ASN A 181 9.67 0.04 -1.44
N TRP A 182 10.17 1.17 -0.94
CA TRP A 182 10.40 1.40 0.48
C TRP A 182 9.17 1.96 1.18
N TRP A 183 8.84 1.37 2.34
CA TRP A 183 8.03 2.02 3.36
C TRP A 183 8.91 2.66 4.44
N THR A 184 9.06 3.98 4.45
CA THR A 184 8.55 4.97 3.50
C THR A 184 9.68 5.88 3.08
N HIS A 185 9.47 6.71 2.06
CA HIS A 185 10.49 7.62 1.54
C HIS A 185 11.12 8.50 2.63
N LYS A 186 10.31 9.02 3.57
CA LYS A 186 10.72 10.01 4.57
C LYS A 186 10.07 9.74 5.93
N LYS A 187 10.85 9.76 7.02
CA LYS A 187 10.37 9.64 8.41
C LYS A 187 10.96 10.74 9.29
N LEU A 188 10.32 11.01 10.43
CA LEU A 188 10.78 12.01 11.41
C LEU A 188 11.81 11.40 12.35
N GLU A 189 13.04 11.90 12.29
CA GLU A 189 14.18 11.49 13.14
C GLU A 189 14.40 9.98 13.21
N LYS A 190 14.17 9.27 12.10
CA LYS A 190 14.48 7.84 11.96
C LYS A 190 15.62 7.60 10.98
N ILE A 191 16.33 6.51 11.21
CA ILE A 191 17.35 6.00 10.28
C ILE A 191 16.82 4.87 9.38
N THR A 192 15.58 4.42 9.61
CA THR A 192 14.91 3.27 8.93
C THR A 192 14.10 3.69 7.70
N SER A 193 14.51 4.76 7.04
CA SER A 193 13.94 5.28 5.79
C SER A 193 15.05 5.95 4.96
N PRO A 194 14.89 6.06 3.62
CA PRO A 194 15.87 6.73 2.78
C PRO A 194 16.15 8.19 3.18
N LEU A 195 15.14 8.89 3.70
CA LEU A 195 15.26 10.26 4.18
C LEU A 195 14.77 10.40 5.62
N SER A 196 15.47 11.23 6.39
CA SER A 196 15.12 11.61 7.76
C SER A 196 14.86 13.09 7.83
N ALA A 197 13.71 13.49 8.37
CA ALA A 197 13.35 14.88 8.62
C ALA A 197 13.56 15.23 10.10
N ILE A 198 14.01 16.45 10.35
CA ILE A 198 14.20 16.99 11.70
C ILE A 198 12.84 17.39 12.25
N ILE A 199 12.55 17.04 13.51
CA ILE A 199 11.36 17.53 14.20
C ILE A 199 11.59 18.99 14.60
N ASP A 200 10.70 19.89 14.17
CA ASP A 200 10.78 21.28 14.58
C ASP A 200 10.22 21.48 16.00
N PRO A 201 10.69 22.51 16.73
CA PRO A 201 10.24 22.72 18.12
C PRO A 201 8.71 22.86 18.29
N PRO A 202 7.97 23.56 17.40
CA PRO A 202 6.52 23.61 17.50
C PRO A 202 5.83 22.25 17.38
N TYR A 203 6.29 21.36 16.49
CA TYR A 203 5.75 20.01 16.39
C TYR A 203 6.12 19.17 17.62
N GLN A 204 7.31 19.37 18.19
CA GLN A 204 7.69 18.71 19.44
C GLN A 204 6.73 19.02 20.59
N ASP A 205 6.22 20.26 20.70
CA ASP A 205 5.22 20.60 21.71
C ASP A 205 3.92 19.78 21.54
N ILE A 206 3.54 19.44 20.30
CA ILE A 206 2.38 18.60 20.02
C ILE A 206 2.64 17.16 20.44
N ILE A 207 3.83 16.63 20.12
CA ILE A 207 4.26 15.29 20.55
C ILE A 207 4.27 15.20 22.08
N ASP A 208 4.83 16.20 22.76
CA ASP A 208 4.91 16.24 24.23
C ASP A 208 3.51 16.27 24.86
N TYR A 209 2.58 17.03 24.29
CA TYR A 209 1.19 17.01 24.73
C TYR A 209 0.55 15.62 24.56
N TRP A 210 0.69 14.97 23.39
CA TRP A 210 0.15 13.62 23.16
C TRP A 210 0.76 12.57 24.08
N ASN A 211 2.04 12.71 24.44
CA ASN A 211 2.73 11.83 25.39
C ASN A 211 2.44 12.17 26.86
N GLY A 212 1.66 13.21 27.14
CA GLY A 212 1.32 13.64 28.50
C GLY A 212 2.46 14.35 29.25
N SER A 213 3.53 14.74 28.57
CA SER A 213 4.66 15.51 29.13
C SER A 213 4.56 17.01 28.86
N GLY A 214 3.64 17.45 28.01
CA GLY A 214 3.43 18.85 27.61
C GLY A 214 2.05 19.40 27.98
N SER A 215 1.93 20.73 28.04
CA SER A 215 0.64 21.42 28.22
C SER A 215 -0.20 21.35 26.95
N GLN A 216 -1.53 21.28 27.10
CA GLN A 216 -2.44 21.31 25.96
C GLN A 216 -2.25 22.59 25.12
N PRO A 217 -1.87 22.48 23.83
CA PRO A 217 -1.73 23.63 22.95
C PRO A 217 -3.11 24.20 22.59
N SER A 218 -3.16 25.50 22.27
CA SER A 218 -4.35 26.07 21.64
C SER A 218 -4.57 25.45 20.26
N SER A 219 -5.82 25.35 19.80
CA SER A 219 -6.13 24.80 18.46
C SER A 219 -5.42 25.55 17.33
N LEU A 220 -5.29 26.87 17.45
CA LEU A 220 -4.56 27.70 16.48
C LEU A 220 -3.07 27.34 16.44
N TYR A 221 -2.45 27.16 17.61
CA TYR A 221 -1.05 26.76 17.71
C TYR A 221 -0.83 25.35 17.16
N ALA A 222 -1.67 24.39 17.55
CA ALA A 222 -1.58 23.02 17.07
C ALA A 222 -1.69 22.94 15.55
N GLN A 223 -2.63 23.68 14.96
CA GLN A 223 -2.76 23.77 13.52
C GLN A 223 -1.49 24.35 12.87
N ALA A 224 -0.96 25.46 13.39
CA ALA A 224 0.25 26.08 12.87
C ALA A 224 1.47 25.17 12.99
N ALA A 225 1.63 24.44 14.10
CA ALA A 225 2.70 23.48 14.32
C ALA A 225 2.61 22.30 13.35
N LEU A 226 1.42 21.72 13.16
CA LEU A 226 1.19 20.62 12.21
C LEU A 226 1.50 21.03 10.76
N PHE A 227 1.01 22.19 10.32
CA PHE A 227 1.27 22.68 8.97
C PHE A 227 2.71 23.17 8.79
N GLY A 228 3.32 23.76 9.81
CA GLY A 228 4.74 24.13 9.81
C GLY A 228 5.61 22.89 9.61
N MET A 229 5.30 21.82 10.32
CA MET A 229 5.99 20.54 10.14
C MET A 229 5.79 19.99 8.72
N ALA A 230 4.55 19.98 8.20
CA ALA A 230 4.27 19.53 6.84
C ALA A 230 5.01 20.36 5.77
N GLU A 231 5.17 21.67 5.96
CA GLU A 231 5.93 22.54 5.06
C GLU A 231 7.43 22.21 5.09
N ASN A 232 7.98 21.92 6.27
CA ASN A 232 9.38 21.51 6.45
C ASN A 232 9.68 20.14 5.83
N LEU A 233 8.67 19.37 5.44
CA LEU A 233 8.81 18.09 4.74
C LEU A 233 8.86 18.23 3.21
N LYS A 234 8.80 19.44 2.63
CA LYS A 234 8.94 19.61 1.18
C LYS A 234 10.38 19.42 0.67
#